data_AF-K7YZX6-F1
#
_entry.id   AF-K7YZX6-F1
#
_cell.length_a   1.000
_cell.length_b   1.000
_cell.length_c   1.000
_cell.angle_alpha   90.00
_cell.angle_beta   90.00
_cell.angle_gamma   90.00
#
_symmetry.space_group_name_H-M   'P 1'
#
loop_
_entity.id
_entity.type
_entity.pdbx_description
1 polymer ?
#
loop_
_entity_poly.entity_id
_entity_poly.type
_entity_poly.pdbx_seq_one_letter_code
_entity_poly.pdbx_strand_id
1 'polypeptide(L)'
;MTIEKFLSFWDFHNTSIIEGLLGLIILLALFLAFRAFFAKKGSSSTSVENGQGVDAAQLEKTLQKILDNQANAPAAKSRPAADDLGVDVEMDESPLTTKKAQASAASTSSSADAAAVAAESAAEVAQLRLSLSENHQKVEELQTQLQAALAAAQSAPAGGAGGGDAGMSSAEKEELNGKLRDLEARLAEYEIISEDIADLSRYRDENDDLKKQLEALKAGAPAPAAAAPTPAPQPTPEPAAPAAEVAAEPAPEASADSGGGSELIDDDLMKEFAAAVEGQRALDKAAEKAGDGSEEAAKNGDETNQLMSEFENFVTKKS
;
A
#
# COMPACT_ATOMS: atom_id res chain seq x y z
N MET A 1 -15.47 -36.93 26.37
CA MET A 1 -14.09 -37.10 26.90
C MET A 1 -13.84 -35.96 27.87
N THR A 2 -13.34 -36.22 29.07
CA THR A 2 -13.02 -35.14 30.03
C THR A 2 -11.71 -34.47 29.64
N ILE A 3 -11.56 -33.19 30.00
CA ILE A 3 -10.38 -32.38 29.64
C ILE A 3 -9.08 -33.03 30.15
N GLU A 4 -9.14 -33.75 31.29
CA GLU A 4 -7.95 -34.42 31.84
C GLU A 4 -7.47 -35.58 30.96
N LYS A 5 -8.38 -36.28 30.27
CA LYS A 5 -8.01 -37.35 29.33
C LYS A 5 -7.32 -36.78 28.09
N PHE A 6 -7.72 -35.59 27.64
CA PHE A 6 -7.10 -34.90 26.51
C PHE A 6 -5.68 -34.43 26.86
N LEU A 7 -5.49 -33.81 28.04
CA LEU A 7 -4.18 -33.38 28.51
C LEU A 7 -3.21 -34.56 28.71
N SER A 8 -3.67 -35.66 29.30
CA SER A 8 -2.83 -36.86 29.45
C SER A 8 -2.45 -37.52 28.12
N PHE A 9 -3.33 -37.43 27.12
CA PHE A 9 -3.06 -37.93 25.77
C PHE A 9 -2.02 -37.06 25.07
N TRP A 10 -2.16 -35.74 25.19
CA TRP A 10 -1.24 -34.75 24.62
C TRP A 10 0.17 -34.90 25.21
N ASP A 11 0.31 -35.00 26.54
CA ASP A 11 1.63 -35.20 27.17
C ASP A 11 2.30 -36.51 26.76
N PHE A 12 1.53 -37.60 26.63
CA PHE A 12 2.09 -38.88 26.21
C PHE A 12 2.49 -38.88 24.72
N HIS A 13 1.72 -38.20 23.86
CA HIS A 13 1.96 -38.17 22.42
C HIS A 13 2.86 -37.02 21.97
N ASN A 14 3.14 -36.04 22.83
CA ASN A 14 3.99 -34.90 22.49
C ASN A 14 5.35 -35.32 21.94
N THR A 15 5.99 -36.33 22.55
CA THR A 15 7.28 -36.84 22.07
C THR A 15 7.15 -37.44 20.66
N SER A 16 6.12 -38.26 20.41
CA SER A 16 5.89 -38.86 19.08
C SER A 16 5.47 -37.84 18.03
N ILE A 17 4.72 -36.80 18.41
CA ILE A 17 4.32 -35.71 17.52
C ILE A 17 5.55 -34.90 17.12
N ILE A 18 6.41 -34.55 18.08
CA ILE A 18 7.64 -33.80 17.82
C ILE A 18 8.60 -34.62 16.94
N GLU A 19 8.79 -35.90 17.23
CA GLU A 19 9.62 -36.80 16.43
C GLU A 19 9.08 -36.95 14.99
N GLY A 20 7.76 -37.11 14.83
CA GLY A 20 7.11 -37.16 13.53
C GLY A 20 7.24 -35.86 12.74
N LEU A 21 7.11 -34.71 13.40
CA LEU A 21 7.24 -33.39 12.78
C LEU A 21 8.68 -33.12 12.35
N LEU A 22 9.67 -33.55 13.14
CA LEU A 22 11.08 -33.47 12.77
C LEU A 22 11.40 -34.34 11.53
N GLY A 23 10.86 -35.56 11.49
CA GLY A 23 10.96 -36.44 10.32
C GLY A 23 10.33 -35.83 9.06
N LEU A 24 9.17 -35.18 9.20
CA LEU A 24 8.49 -34.49 8.10
C LEU A 24 9.32 -33.31 7.58
N ILE A 25 9.90 -32.49 8.46
CA ILE A 25 10.77 -31.37 8.07
C ILE A 25 12.00 -31.87 7.29
N ILE A 26 12.64 -32.95 7.77
CA ILE A 26 13.79 -33.55 7.07
C ILE A 26 13.38 -34.08 5.69
N LEU A 27 12.22 -34.73 5.58
CA LEU A 27 11.70 -35.22 4.31
C LEU A 27 11.40 -34.07 3.34
N LEU A 28 10.83 -32.98 3.83
CA LEU A 28 10.50 -31.79 3.03
C LEU A 28 11.78 -31.07 2.55
N ALA A 29 12.80 -30.98 3.41
CA ALA A 29 14.12 -30.46 3.03
C ALA A 29 14.80 -31.33 1.98
N LEU A 30 14.76 -32.65 2.12
CA LEU A 30 15.25 -33.60 1.11
C LEU A 30 14.47 -33.48 -0.21
N PHE A 31 13.15 -33.31 -0.14
CA PHE A 31 12.32 -33.09 -1.32
C PHE A 31 12.68 -31.79 -2.04
N LEU A 32 12.90 -30.69 -1.31
CA LEU A 32 13.33 -29.42 -1.88
C LEU A 32 14.74 -29.52 -2.49
N ALA A 33 15.67 -30.20 -1.82
CA ALA A 33 17.01 -30.45 -2.36
C ALA A 33 16.95 -31.32 -3.63
N PHE A 34 16.12 -32.37 -3.63
CA PHE A 34 15.86 -33.21 -4.79
C PHE A 34 15.24 -32.38 -5.92
N ARG A 35 14.24 -31.55 -5.63
CA ARG A 35 13.61 -30.67 -6.63
C ARG A 35 14.61 -29.67 -7.19
N ALA A 36 15.46 -29.05 -6.37
CA ALA A 36 16.50 -28.13 -6.82
C ALA A 36 17.54 -28.82 -7.72
N PHE A 37 17.94 -30.05 -7.37
CA PHE A 37 18.94 -30.81 -8.12
C PHE A 37 18.40 -31.38 -9.44
N PHE A 38 17.16 -31.85 -9.46
CA PHE A 38 16.56 -32.48 -10.64
C PHE A 38 15.81 -31.50 -11.54
N ALA A 39 15.23 -30.40 -11.02
CA ALA A 39 14.62 -29.36 -11.86
C ALA A 39 15.67 -28.58 -12.66
N LYS A 40 16.93 -28.56 -12.22
CA LYS A 40 18.02 -27.86 -12.92
C LYS A 40 18.58 -28.61 -14.15
N LYS A 41 18.16 -29.87 -14.39
CA LYS A 41 18.70 -30.67 -15.51
C LYS A 41 18.00 -30.42 -16.85
N GLY A 42 16.97 -29.58 -16.90
CA GLY A 42 16.26 -29.20 -18.14
C GLY A 42 16.60 -27.83 -18.72
N SER A 43 17.29 -26.95 -17.98
CA SER A 43 17.65 -25.61 -18.46
C SER A 43 19.12 -25.29 -18.18
N SER A 44 20.01 -25.77 -19.05
CA SER A 44 21.30 -25.12 -19.21
C SER A 44 21.05 -23.70 -19.74
N SER A 45 21.59 -22.71 -19.05
CA SER A 45 21.71 -21.30 -19.42
C SER A 45 20.41 -20.50 -19.58
N THR A 46 19.78 -20.14 -18.47
CA THR A 46 19.19 -18.80 -18.35
C THR A 46 19.44 -18.32 -16.93
N SER A 47 20.24 -17.25 -16.81
CA SER A 47 20.36 -16.44 -15.61
C SER A 47 18.96 -16.15 -15.08
N VAL A 48 18.65 -16.65 -13.89
CA VAL A 48 17.44 -16.27 -13.17
C VAL A 48 17.71 -14.90 -12.55
N GLU A 49 17.63 -13.90 -13.42
CA GLU A 49 17.32 -12.52 -13.10
C GLU A 49 15.80 -12.46 -12.91
N ASN A 50 15.31 -13.07 -11.82
CA ASN A 50 13.96 -12.80 -11.33
C ASN A 50 14.05 -11.59 -10.38
N GLY A 51 14.47 -10.48 -10.96
CA GLY A 51 14.17 -9.16 -10.46
C GLY A 51 13.18 -8.58 -11.45
N GLN A 52 11.97 -8.30 -11.00
CA GLN A 52 11.07 -7.36 -11.66
C GLN A 52 11.75 -5.98 -11.53
N GLY A 53 12.82 -5.80 -12.31
CA GLY A 53 13.63 -4.61 -12.34
C GLY A 53 12.80 -3.53 -12.97
N VAL A 54 12.12 -2.75 -12.14
CA VAL A 54 11.76 -1.39 -12.50
C VAL A 54 13.07 -0.74 -12.89
N ASP A 55 13.23 -0.48 -14.18
CA ASP A 55 14.47 -0.01 -14.78
C ASP A 55 14.98 1.17 -13.96
N ALA A 56 16.14 1.05 -13.33
CA ALA A 56 16.66 2.07 -12.42
C ALA A 56 16.74 3.44 -13.13
N ALA A 57 16.94 3.42 -14.46
CA ALA A 57 16.90 4.61 -15.30
C ALA A 57 15.49 5.23 -15.40
N GLN A 58 14.41 4.44 -15.39
CA GLN A 58 13.04 4.95 -15.33
C GLN A 58 12.69 5.47 -13.94
N LEU A 59 13.19 4.83 -12.87
CA LEU A 59 12.99 5.30 -11.50
C LEU A 59 13.67 6.66 -11.27
N GLU A 60 14.91 6.79 -11.74
CA GLU A 60 15.69 8.04 -11.66
C GLU A 60 15.02 9.17 -12.46
N LYS A 61 14.52 8.87 -13.66
CA LYS A 61 13.79 9.84 -14.49
C LYS A 61 12.45 10.25 -13.87
N THR A 62 11.79 9.34 -13.14
CA THR A 62 10.53 9.62 -12.44
C THR A 62 10.76 10.45 -11.19
N LEU A 63 11.81 10.14 -10.41
CA LEU A 63 12.22 10.93 -9.25
C LEU A 63 12.66 12.34 -9.66
N GLN A 64 13.45 12.49 -10.74
CA GLN A 64 13.83 13.79 -11.28
C GLN A 64 12.59 14.63 -11.66
N LYS A 65 11.61 13.99 -12.30
CA LYS A 65 10.37 14.65 -12.75
C LYS A 65 9.47 15.06 -11.59
N ILE A 66 9.43 14.29 -10.50
CA ILE A 66 8.68 14.65 -9.28
C ILE A 66 9.38 15.79 -8.53
N LEU A 67 10.72 15.76 -8.47
CA LEU A 67 11.51 16.80 -7.80
C LEU A 67 11.38 18.16 -8.52
N ASP A 68 11.46 18.17 -9.85
CA ASP A 68 11.29 19.39 -10.65
C ASP A 68 9.86 19.94 -10.56
N ASN A 69 8.85 19.09 -10.48
CA ASN A 69 7.46 19.52 -10.28
C ASN A 69 7.20 20.06 -8.86
N GLN A 70 7.87 19.55 -7.84
CA GLN A 70 7.77 20.08 -6.47
C GLN A 70 8.55 21.39 -6.30
N ALA A 71 9.70 21.54 -6.98
CA ALA A 71 10.49 22.77 -6.94
C ALA A 71 9.78 23.97 -7.61
N ASN A 72 8.88 23.71 -8.57
CA ASN A 72 8.12 24.73 -9.29
C ASN A 72 6.68 24.93 -8.80
N ALA A 73 6.26 24.27 -7.72
CA ALA A 73 4.96 24.54 -7.11
C ALA A 73 5.01 25.87 -6.32
N PRO A 74 4.28 26.92 -6.71
CA PRO A 74 4.27 28.17 -5.97
C PRO A 74 3.63 27.95 -4.60
N ALA A 75 4.38 28.27 -3.55
CA ALA A 75 3.92 28.22 -2.17
C ALA A 75 2.55 28.90 -2.04
N ALA A 76 1.53 28.11 -1.66
CA ALA A 76 0.17 28.56 -1.47
C ALA A 76 0.14 29.66 -0.39
N LYS A 77 0.11 30.91 -0.85
CA LYS A 77 -0.02 32.09 0.00
C LYS A 77 -1.48 32.15 0.46
N SER A 78 -1.63 32.13 1.79
CA SER A 78 -2.88 32.19 2.52
C SER A 78 -3.80 33.32 2.02
N ARG A 79 -5.06 32.94 1.82
CA ARG A 79 -6.18 33.76 1.36
C ARG A 79 -6.75 34.54 2.54
N PRO A 80 -6.81 35.88 2.56
CA PRO A 80 -7.69 36.59 3.47
C PRO A 80 -9.09 36.70 2.85
N ALA A 81 -10.09 36.60 3.73
CA ALA A 81 -11.49 36.82 3.44
C ALA A 81 -11.76 38.26 3.03
N ALA A 82 -12.58 38.46 1.98
CA ALA A 82 -13.74 39.35 1.96
C ALA A 82 -14.25 39.54 0.52
N ASP A 83 -15.58 39.64 0.44
CA ASP A 83 -16.38 40.40 -0.52
C ASP A 83 -16.53 39.94 -1.99
N ASP A 84 -17.81 39.69 -2.29
CA ASP A 84 -18.57 40.35 -3.35
C ASP A 84 -18.29 39.90 -4.80
N LEU A 85 -19.28 39.25 -5.40
CA LEU A 85 -20.01 39.78 -6.56
C LEU A 85 -21.07 38.77 -7.02
N GLY A 86 -22.32 39.19 -6.93
CA GLY A 86 -23.47 38.49 -7.49
C GLY A 86 -23.41 38.41 -9.01
N VAL A 87 -23.71 37.23 -9.54
CA VAL A 87 -24.11 37.06 -10.94
C VAL A 87 -25.42 36.29 -10.93
N ASP A 88 -26.46 37.06 -11.21
CA ASP A 88 -27.80 36.65 -11.56
C ASP A 88 -27.74 35.84 -12.88
N VAL A 89 -28.09 34.56 -12.84
CA VAL A 89 -28.34 33.74 -14.03
C VAL A 89 -29.72 33.13 -13.89
N GLU A 90 -30.72 33.91 -14.28
CA GLU A 90 -31.99 33.40 -14.80
C GLU A 90 -31.70 32.45 -15.99
N MET A 91 -32.01 31.17 -15.83
CA MET A 91 -32.12 30.26 -16.96
C MET A 91 -33.39 29.42 -16.83
N ASP A 92 -34.47 30.07 -17.28
CA ASP A 92 -35.52 29.56 -18.16
C ASP A 92 -36.14 28.20 -17.85
N GLU A 93 -37.36 28.27 -17.30
CA GLU A 93 -38.34 27.19 -17.31
C GLU A 93 -38.72 26.80 -18.74
N SER A 94 -38.74 25.50 -19.03
CA SER A 94 -39.64 24.97 -20.06
C SER A 94 -40.07 23.53 -19.78
N PRO A 95 -41.26 23.13 -20.26
CA PRO A 95 -42.18 22.33 -19.47
C PRO A 95 -42.33 20.87 -19.95
N LEU A 96 -42.74 20.01 -19.00
CA LEU A 96 -43.66 18.88 -19.13
C LEU A 96 -43.70 18.10 -20.47
N THR A 97 -43.24 16.85 -20.44
CA THR A 97 -43.96 15.76 -21.11
C THR A 97 -44.27 14.63 -20.13
N THR A 98 -45.53 14.58 -19.72
CA THR A 98 -46.22 13.45 -19.12
C THR A 98 -46.25 12.23 -20.05
N LYS A 99 -45.78 11.07 -19.56
CA LYS A 99 -46.30 9.77 -20.02
C LYS A 99 -46.50 8.85 -18.82
N LYS A 100 -47.78 8.61 -18.52
CA LYS A 100 -48.30 7.76 -17.44
C LYS A 100 -48.55 6.35 -17.96
N ALA A 101 -48.42 5.40 -17.03
CA ALA A 101 -48.78 3.97 -17.08
C ALA A 101 -47.76 3.09 -17.85
N GLN A 102 -47.32 1.93 -17.38
CA GLN A 102 -47.89 0.98 -16.42
C GLN A 102 -46.83 -0.09 -16.10
N ALA A 103 -46.93 -0.70 -14.91
CA ALA A 103 -46.27 -1.94 -14.47
C ALA A 103 -44.85 -1.85 -13.87
N SER A 104 -44.78 -1.79 -12.54
CA SER A 104 -44.05 -2.77 -11.70
C SER A 104 -44.29 -2.48 -10.22
N ALA A 105 -45.46 -2.91 -9.73
CA ALA A 105 -45.68 -3.11 -8.30
C ALA A 105 -45.10 -4.48 -7.93
N ALA A 106 -43.82 -4.54 -7.55
CA ALA A 106 -43.19 -5.66 -6.83
C ALA A 106 -41.73 -5.32 -6.45
N SER A 107 -41.52 -4.47 -5.44
CA SER A 107 -40.20 -4.29 -4.82
C SER A 107 -40.32 -3.53 -3.50
N THR A 108 -40.95 -4.15 -2.50
CA THR A 108 -41.06 -3.58 -1.14
C THR A 108 -40.74 -4.63 -0.07
N SER A 109 -39.86 -5.59 -0.37
CA SER A 109 -39.52 -6.69 0.54
C SER A 109 -38.00 -6.94 0.70
N SER A 110 -37.13 -5.98 0.35
CA SER A 110 -35.67 -6.14 0.46
C SER A 110 -34.96 -5.20 1.46
N SER A 111 -35.70 -4.45 2.28
CA SER A 111 -35.08 -3.57 3.30
C SER A 111 -34.54 -4.33 4.52
N ALA A 112 -34.96 -5.58 4.75
CA ALA A 112 -34.42 -6.42 5.81
C ALA A 112 -33.08 -7.08 5.39
N ASP A 113 -32.92 -7.43 4.11
CA ASP A 113 -31.67 -7.99 3.56
C ASP A 113 -30.56 -6.92 3.47
N ALA A 114 -30.89 -5.68 3.12
CA ALA A 114 -29.90 -4.60 3.08
C ALA A 114 -29.30 -4.29 4.46
N ALA A 115 -30.10 -4.40 5.53
CA ALA A 115 -29.62 -4.22 6.89
C ALA A 115 -28.76 -5.40 7.37
N ALA A 116 -29.05 -6.63 6.93
CA ALA A 116 -28.25 -7.81 7.22
C ALA A 116 -26.88 -7.76 6.54
N VAL A 117 -26.84 -7.36 5.25
CA VAL A 117 -25.58 -7.20 4.49
C VAL A 117 -24.73 -6.04 5.03
N ALA A 118 -25.37 -4.95 5.49
CA ALA A 118 -24.68 -3.84 6.16
C ALA A 118 -24.09 -4.25 7.53
N ALA A 119 -24.77 -5.12 8.28
CA ALA A 119 -24.27 -5.63 9.55
C ALA A 119 -23.11 -6.62 9.37
N GLU A 120 -23.17 -7.46 8.33
CA GLU A 120 -22.13 -8.44 7.99
C GLU A 120 -20.85 -7.73 7.51
N SER A 121 -20.96 -6.71 6.65
CA SER A 121 -19.83 -5.87 6.24
C SER A 121 -19.21 -5.07 7.39
N ALA A 122 -20.01 -4.59 8.35
CA ALA A 122 -19.47 -3.93 9.55
C ALA A 122 -18.66 -4.88 10.45
N ALA A 123 -19.09 -6.15 10.57
CA ALA A 123 -18.36 -7.17 11.31
C ALA A 123 -17.04 -7.55 10.62
N GLU A 124 -17.03 -7.68 9.29
CA GLU A 124 -15.81 -7.92 8.51
C GLU A 124 -14.81 -6.77 8.63
N VAL A 125 -15.27 -5.52 8.58
CA VAL A 125 -14.40 -4.34 8.78
C VAL A 125 -13.79 -4.33 10.18
N ALA A 126 -14.56 -4.69 11.21
CA ALA A 126 -14.04 -4.81 12.57
C ALA A 126 -12.96 -5.91 12.67
N GLN A 127 -13.17 -7.05 12.01
CA GLN A 127 -12.21 -8.15 11.97
C GLN A 127 -10.94 -7.78 11.19
N LEU A 128 -11.07 -7.05 10.08
CA LEU A 128 -9.94 -6.53 9.31
C LEU A 128 -9.13 -5.52 10.12
N ARG A 129 -9.77 -4.61 10.86
CA ARG A 129 -9.07 -3.68 11.75
C ARG A 129 -8.26 -4.41 12.83
N LEU A 130 -8.84 -5.47 13.39
CA LEU A 130 -8.19 -6.27 14.42
C LEU A 130 -6.96 -7.02 13.85
N SER A 131 -7.10 -7.66 12.69
CA SER A 131 -5.98 -8.35 12.03
C SER A 131 -4.87 -7.39 11.58
N LEU A 132 -5.23 -6.18 11.14
CA LEU A 132 -4.28 -5.14 10.75
C LEU A 132 -3.48 -4.67 11.97
N SER A 133 -4.13 -4.49 13.12
CA SER A 133 -3.45 -4.15 14.38
C SER A 133 -2.52 -5.25 14.89
N GLU A 134 -2.92 -6.52 14.81
CA GLU A 134 -2.07 -7.66 15.20
C GLU A 134 -0.85 -7.81 14.26
N ASN A 135 -1.05 -7.59 12.96
CA ASN A 135 0.05 -7.61 11.99
C ASN A 135 1.03 -6.46 12.24
N HIS A 136 0.53 -5.26 12.57
CA HIS A 136 1.38 -4.12 12.91
C HIS A 136 2.25 -4.41 14.15
N GLN A 137 1.67 -5.01 15.20
CA GLN A 137 2.43 -5.43 16.39
C GLN A 137 3.52 -6.46 16.07
N LYS A 138 3.23 -7.46 15.22
CA LYS A 138 4.24 -8.44 14.78
C LYS A 138 5.35 -7.81 13.98
N VAL A 139 5.02 -6.81 13.16
CA VAL A 139 5.98 -6.04 12.37
C VAL A 139 6.95 -5.28 13.27
N GLU A 140 6.46 -4.56 14.28
CA GLU A 140 7.29 -3.89 15.29
C GLU A 140 8.17 -4.89 16.07
N GLU A 141 7.61 -6.04 16.46
CA GLU A 141 8.35 -7.07 17.20
C GLU A 141 9.48 -7.66 16.36
N LEU A 142 9.21 -7.99 15.08
CA LEU A 142 10.22 -8.50 14.15
C LEU A 142 11.30 -7.45 13.86
N GLN A 143 10.93 -6.18 13.71
CA GLN A 143 11.87 -5.09 13.51
C GLN A 143 12.80 -4.94 14.73
N THR A 144 12.23 -5.00 15.94
CA THR A 144 13.01 -4.96 17.20
C THR A 144 13.96 -6.16 17.30
N GLN A 145 13.50 -7.36 16.93
CA GLN A 145 14.34 -8.57 16.92
C GLN A 145 15.47 -8.47 15.89
N LEU A 146 15.20 -7.95 14.69
CA LEU A 146 16.21 -7.74 13.64
C LEU A 146 17.27 -6.75 14.11
N GLN A 147 16.86 -5.63 14.70
CA GLN A 147 17.76 -4.61 15.21
C GLN A 147 18.61 -5.11 16.37
N ALA A 148 18.02 -5.89 17.29
CA ALA A 148 18.74 -6.54 18.39
C ALA A 148 19.76 -7.57 17.88
N ALA A 149 19.40 -8.38 16.88
CA ALA A 149 20.30 -9.35 16.26
C ALA A 149 21.45 -8.65 15.52
N LEU A 150 21.17 -7.53 14.84
CA LEU A 150 22.19 -6.71 14.18
C LEU A 150 23.17 -6.11 15.20
N ALA A 151 22.65 -5.53 16.29
CA ALA A 151 23.47 -4.99 17.35
C ALA A 151 24.34 -6.08 18.00
N ALA A 152 23.78 -7.26 18.25
CA ALA A 152 24.53 -8.41 18.78
C ALA A 152 25.63 -8.89 17.82
N ALA A 153 25.35 -8.93 16.51
CA ALA A 153 26.32 -9.30 15.49
C ALA A 153 27.44 -8.26 15.32
N GLN A 154 27.14 -6.97 15.44
CA GLN A 154 28.13 -5.88 15.39
C GLN A 154 28.97 -5.78 16.68
N SER A 155 28.39 -6.14 17.83
CA SER A 155 29.07 -6.14 19.13
C SER A 155 29.98 -7.36 19.33
N ALA A 156 29.84 -8.40 18.50
CA ALA A 156 30.72 -9.56 18.53
C ALA A 156 32.14 -9.11 18.12
N PRO A 157 33.12 -9.12 19.04
CA PRO A 157 34.45 -8.60 18.75
C PRO A 157 35.08 -9.41 17.61
N ALA A 158 35.62 -8.72 16.61
CA ALA A 158 36.41 -9.30 15.51
C ALA A 158 37.73 -9.97 15.97
N GLY A 159 37.91 -10.20 17.28
CA GLY A 159 39.10 -10.73 17.91
C GLY A 159 38.89 -12.15 18.41
N GLY A 160 38.97 -13.12 17.50
CA GLY A 160 38.98 -14.55 17.80
C GLY A 160 39.88 -15.29 16.84
N ALA A 161 41.17 -14.90 16.80
CA ALA A 161 42.18 -15.66 16.08
C ALA A 161 42.37 -17.02 16.77
N GLY A 162 41.68 -18.05 16.27
CA GLY A 162 41.99 -19.43 16.60
C GLY A 162 40.75 -20.31 16.77
N GLY A 163 40.55 -21.21 15.81
CA GLY A 163 39.63 -22.33 15.92
C GLY A 163 38.53 -22.26 14.88
N GLY A 164 38.74 -22.98 13.78
CA GLY A 164 37.85 -23.00 12.63
C GLY A 164 36.42 -23.36 13.00
N ASP A 165 35.52 -22.45 12.73
CA ASP A 165 34.10 -22.71 12.57
C ASP A 165 33.59 -21.82 11.45
N ALA A 166 32.58 -22.30 10.74
CA ALA A 166 32.11 -21.83 9.43
C ALA A 166 31.60 -20.38 9.44
N GLY A 167 32.53 -19.43 9.55
CA GLY A 167 32.25 -18.01 9.42
C GLY A 167 31.88 -17.72 7.97
N MET A 168 30.64 -17.25 7.77
CA MET A 168 30.16 -16.70 6.51
C MET A 168 31.25 -15.84 5.87
N SER A 169 31.53 -16.15 4.61
CA SER A 169 32.50 -15.42 3.78
C SER A 169 32.15 -13.93 3.76
N SER A 170 33.15 -13.08 3.51
CA SER A 170 32.92 -11.64 3.42
C SER A 170 31.84 -11.29 2.40
N ALA A 171 31.75 -12.06 1.31
CA ALA A 171 30.73 -11.90 0.28
C ALA A 171 29.31 -12.22 0.82
N GLU A 172 29.16 -13.31 1.58
CA GLU A 172 27.87 -13.66 2.20
C GLU A 172 27.43 -12.61 3.23
N LYS A 173 28.38 -12.02 3.98
CA LYS A 173 28.07 -10.91 4.91
C LYS A 173 27.59 -9.66 4.19
N GLU A 174 28.19 -9.35 3.05
CA GLU A 174 27.80 -8.19 2.23
C GLU A 174 26.42 -8.41 1.59
N GLU A 175 26.15 -9.63 1.09
CA GLU A 175 24.83 -10.02 0.59
C GLU A 175 23.77 -9.98 1.70
N LEU A 176 24.08 -10.47 2.91
CA LEU A 176 23.20 -10.40 4.06
C LEU A 176 22.89 -8.96 4.45
N ASN A 177 23.89 -8.08 4.50
CA ASN A 177 23.66 -6.66 4.77
C ASN A 177 22.80 -5.99 3.68
N GLY A 178 22.96 -6.40 2.42
CA GLY A 178 22.08 -5.96 1.33
C GLY A 178 20.62 -6.36 1.57
N LYS A 179 20.37 -7.65 1.85
CA LYS A 179 19.03 -8.15 2.18
C LYS A 179 18.42 -7.48 3.40
N LEU A 180 19.25 -7.14 4.37
CA LEU A 180 18.81 -6.47 5.60
C LEU A 180 18.33 -5.05 5.31
N ARG A 181 19.07 -4.30 4.49
CA ARG A 181 18.63 -2.98 4.00
C ARG A 181 17.36 -3.05 3.15
N ASP A 182 17.25 -4.04 2.27
CA ASP A 182 16.05 -4.22 1.46
C ASP A 182 14.83 -4.57 2.32
N LEU A 183 15.01 -5.39 3.36
CA LEU A 183 13.95 -5.71 4.32
C LEU A 183 13.56 -4.49 5.15
N GLU A 184 14.52 -3.70 5.63
CA GLU A 184 14.26 -2.45 6.34
C GLU A 184 13.52 -1.44 5.47
N ALA A 185 13.91 -1.29 4.20
CA ALA A 185 13.23 -0.42 3.24
C ALA A 185 11.79 -0.86 2.97
N ARG A 186 11.55 -2.16 2.77
CA ARG A 186 10.19 -2.70 2.62
C ARG A 186 9.36 -2.54 3.87
N LEU A 187 9.95 -2.70 5.05
CA LEU A 187 9.30 -2.48 6.34
C LEU A 187 8.82 -1.04 6.49
N ALA A 188 9.68 -0.07 6.17
CA ALA A 188 9.32 1.34 6.17
C ALA A 188 8.20 1.66 5.17
N GLU A 189 8.21 1.03 3.99
CA GLU A 189 7.11 1.18 3.01
C GLU A 189 5.78 0.62 3.54
N TYR A 190 5.79 -0.52 4.23
CA TYR A 190 4.57 -1.07 4.86
C TYR A 190 4.04 -0.16 5.98
N GLU A 191 4.91 0.50 6.74
CA GLU A 191 4.52 1.46 7.76
C GLU A 191 3.76 2.64 7.14
N ILE A 192 4.32 3.25 6.10
CA ILE A 192 3.69 4.37 5.37
C ILE A 192 2.34 3.94 4.78
N ILE A 193 2.29 2.78 4.12
CA ILE A 193 1.03 2.27 3.52
C ILE A 193 -0.02 2.02 4.62
N SER A 194 0.40 1.51 5.78
CA SER A 194 -0.52 1.26 6.89
C SER A 194 -1.12 2.54 7.47
N GLU A 195 -0.34 3.62 7.54
CA GLU A 195 -0.80 4.96 7.94
C GLU A 195 -1.80 5.53 6.93
N ASP A 196 -1.47 5.50 5.64
CA ASP A 196 -2.36 5.94 4.55
C ASP A 196 -3.71 5.19 4.56
N ILE A 197 -3.69 3.87 4.85
CA ILE A 197 -4.92 3.07 4.97
C ILE A 197 -5.76 3.52 6.16
N ALA A 198 -5.13 3.84 7.30
CA ALA A 198 -5.83 4.33 8.47
C ALA A 198 -6.52 5.68 8.19
N ASP A 199 -5.81 6.59 7.50
CA ASP A 199 -6.36 7.88 7.09
C ASP A 199 -7.49 7.73 6.07
N LEU A 200 -7.34 6.88 5.06
CA LEU A 200 -8.40 6.57 4.10
C LEU A 200 -9.65 5.98 4.78
N SER A 201 -9.47 5.12 5.78
CA SER A 201 -10.59 4.58 6.55
C SER A 201 -11.30 5.69 7.32
N ARG A 202 -10.57 6.62 7.93
CA ARG A 202 -11.14 7.75 8.65
C ARG A 202 -11.94 8.67 7.71
N TYR A 203 -11.40 8.97 6.53
CA TYR A 203 -12.10 9.77 5.53
C TYR A 203 -13.36 9.09 4.98
N ARG A 204 -13.39 7.76 4.89
CA ARG A 204 -14.62 7.03 4.53
C ARG A 204 -15.69 7.17 5.60
N ASP A 205 -15.33 6.95 6.86
CA ASP A 205 -16.25 7.08 8.00
C ASP A 205 -16.83 8.51 8.07
N GLU A 206 -15.98 9.54 7.90
CA GLU A 206 -16.43 10.95 7.88
C GLU A 206 -17.33 11.27 6.68
N ASN A 207 -17.00 10.78 5.48
CA ASN A 207 -17.86 10.98 4.30
C ASN A 207 -19.24 10.31 4.47
N ASP A 208 -19.29 9.14 5.07
CA ASP A 208 -20.55 8.45 5.31
C ASP A 208 -21.40 9.17 6.37
N ASP A 209 -20.77 9.75 7.40
CA ASP A 209 -21.47 10.59 8.37
C ASP A 209 -21.96 11.91 7.76
N LEU A 210 -21.16 12.56 6.91
CA LEU A 210 -21.58 13.76 6.18
C LEU A 210 -22.74 13.46 5.22
N LYS A 211 -22.74 12.31 4.53
CA LYS A 211 -23.88 11.89 3.70
C LYS A 211 -25.15 11.73 4.54
N LYS A 212 -25.08 11.07 5.70
CA LYS A 212 -26.24 10.94 6.62
C LYS A 212 -26.74 12.31 7.07
N GLN A 213 -25.84 13.24 7.40
CA GLN A 213 -26.20 14.61 7.78
C GLN A 213 -26.89 15.35 6.63
N LEU A 214 -26.38 15.23 5.40
CA LEU A 214 -26.99 15.83 4.21
C LEU A 214 -28.38 15.23 3.92
N GLU A 215 -28.55 13.92 4.07
CA GLU A 215 -29.86 13.26 3.92
C GLU A 215 -30.84 13.72 4.98
N ALA A 216 -30.41 13.82 6.25
CA ALA A 216 -31.24 14.33 7.34
C ALA A 216 -31.68 15.79 7.08
N LEU A 217 -30.75 16.65 6.66
CA LEU A 217 -31.05 18.04 6.29
C LEU A 217 -32.02 18.12 5.11
N LYS A 218 -31.84 17.28 4.08
CA LYS A 218 -32.76 17.19 2.93
C LYS A 218 -34.15 16.69 3.32
N ALA A 219 -34.25 15.82 4.32
CA ALA A 219 -35.52 15.34 4.87
C ALA A 219 -36.24 16.39 5.73
N GLY A 220 -35.71 17.61 5.85
CA GLY A 220 -36.28 18.67 6.68
C GLY A 220 -36.09 18.44 8.17
N ALA A 221 -35.15 17.57 8.56
CA ALA A 221 -34.76 17.48 9.96
C ALA A 221 -34.18 18.83 10.41
N PRO A 222 -34.56 19.34 11.60
CA PRO A 222 -33.94 20.53 12.14
C PRO A 222 -32.43 20.29 12.19
N ALA A 223 -31.67 21.26 11.67
CA ALA A 223 -30.21 21.20 11.68
C ALA A 223 -29.74 20.79 13.09
N PRO A 224 -28.84 19.79 13.21
CA PRO A 224 -28.39 19.34 14.51
C PRO A 224 -27.89 20.56 15.28
N ALA A 225 -28.55 20.84 16.41
CA ALA A 225 -28.16 21.92 17.29
C ALA A 225 -26.69 21.73 17.61
N ALA A 226 -25.86 22.73 17.26
CA ALA A 226 -24.42 22.70 17.46
C ALA A 226 -24.11 22.08 18.83
N ALA A 227 -23.41 20.95 18.83
CA ALA A 227 -22.99 20.29 20.05
C ALA A 227 -22.29 21.35 20.90
N ALA A 228 -22.80 21.56 22.12
CA ALA A 228 -22.17 22.45 23.08
C ALA A 228 -20.69 22.08 23.18
N PRO A 229 -19.78 23.08 23.25
CA PRO A 229 -18.35 22.84 23.18
C PRO A 229 -17.96 21.74 24.19
N THR A 230 -17.39 20.67 23.66
CA THR A 230 -16.74 19.63 24.46
C THR A 230 -15.80 20.34 25.44
N PRO A 231 -15.90 20.10 26.75
CA PRO A 231 -15.02 20.74 27.71
C PRO A 231 -13.57 20.48 27.32
N ALA A 232 -12.79 21.56 27.22
CA ALA A 232 -11.38 21.53 26.89
C ALA A 232 -10.68 20.43 27.71
N PRO A 233 -9.83 19.60 27.09
CA PRO A 233 -9.04 18.62 27.83
C PRO A 233 -8.28 19.35 28.93
N GLN A 234 -8.52 18.96 30.19
CA GLN A 234 -7.70 19.40 31.30
C GLN A 234 -6.23 19.06 30.99
N PRO A 235 -5.30 20.00 31.21
CA PRO A 235 -3.88 19.72 31.01
C PRO A 235 -3.46 18.57 31.93
N THR A 236 -3.08 17.46 31.31
CA THR A 236 -2.28 16.42 31.96
C THR A 236 -1.04 17.10 32.58
N PRO A 237 -0.75 16.89 33.87
CA PRO A 237 0.41 17.50 34.51
C PRO A 237 1.69 17.02 33.82
N GLU A 238 2.37 18.01 33.24
CA GLU A 238 3.72 17.97 32.69
C GLU A 238 4.72 17.44 33.74
N PRO A 239 5.45 16.34 33.47
CA PRO A 239 6.57 15.93 34.30
C PRO A 239 7.70 16.95 34.20
N ALA A 240 8.11 17.48 35.35
CA ALA A 240 9.14 18.48 35.50
C ALA A 240 10.45 18.14 34.75
N ALA A 241 10.85 19.07 33.88
CA ALA A 241 12.23 19.17 33.39
C ALA A 241 13.18 19.62 34.51
N PRO A 242 14.43 19.12 34.57
CA PRO A 242 15.54 19.84 35.17
C PRO A 242 16.21 20.75 34.12
N ALA A 243 16.57 21.95 34.61
CA ALA A 243 17.06 23.10 33.88
C ALA A 243 18.56 23.08 33.50
N ALA A 244 18.95 24.14 32.77
CA ALA A 244 20.27 24.64 32.35
C ALA A 244 20.67 24.27 30.90
N GLU A 245 21.23 25.12 30.04
CA GLU A 245 21.95 26.39 30.24
C GLU A 245 22.01 27.19 28.90
N VAL A 246 22.35 28.47 29.01
CA VAL A 246 22.26 29.59 28.04
C VAL A 246 23.34 29.57 26.95
N ALA A 247 23.01 29.94 25.71
CA ALA A 247 23.94 30.62 24.78
C ALA A 247 23.20 31.35 23.64
N ALA A 248 23.73 32.51 23.25
CA ALA A 248 23.06 33.61 22.55
C ALA A 248 23.14 33.60 21.00
N GLU A 249 22.26 34.45 20.41
CA GLU A 249 22.20 35.11 19.08
C GLU A 249 23.53 35.33 18.30
N PRO A 250 23.52 35.58 16.96
CA PRO A 250 22.67 36.59 16.29
C PRO A 250 22.09 36.27 14.89
N ALA A 251 21.16 37.15 14.48
CA ALA A 251 20.48 37.32 13.19
C ALA A 251 21.40 37.41 11.93
N PRO A 252 20.84 37.28 10.71
CA PRO A 252 20.60 38.50 9.92
C PRO A 252 19.37 38.51 8.97
N GLU A 253 18.82 39.72 8.87
CA GLU A 253 18.41 40.49 7.67
C GLU A 253 17.42 39.93 6.63
N ALA A 254 16.29 40.63 6.58
CA ALA A 254 15.32 40.65 5.50
C ALA A 254 15.87 41.35 4.24
N SER A 255 15.60 40.79 3.06
CA SER A 255 15.69 41.49 1.79
C SER A 255 14.29 41.62 1.18
N ALA A 256 13.88 42.87 1.00
CA ALA A 256 12.78 43.27 0.16
C ALA A 256 13.25 43.26 -1.30
N ASP A 257 12.46 42.67 -2.20
CA ASP A 257 12.47 43.06 -3.59
C ASP A 257 11.03 43.08 -4.14
N SER A 258 10.71 44.21 -4.74
CA SER A 258 9.43 44.53 -5.36
C SER A 258 9.76 45.01 -6.77
N GLY A 259 9.09 44.46 -7.79
CA GLY A 259 8.95 45.20 -9.05
C GLY A 259 8.76 44.37 -10.31
N GLY A 260 7.51 44.33 -10.77
CA GLY A 260 7.19 44.60 -12.18
C GLY A 260 7.11 43.41 -13.14
N GLY A 261 5.93 43.25 -13.78
CA GLY A 261 5.82 42.55 -15.07
C GLY A 261 4.60 41.63 -15.20
N SER A 262 3.38 42.17 -15.15
CA SER A 262 2.12 41.41 -15.21
C SER A 262 1.52 41.23 -16.62
N GLU A 263 2.30 41.25 -17.71
CA GLU A 263 1.73 41.17 -19.08
C GLU A 263 2.46 40.24 -20.06
N LEU A 264 3.43 39.43 -19.63
CA LEU A 264 4.21 38.55 -20.54
C LEU A 264 4.11 37.04 -20.22
N ILE A 265 3.30 36.64 -19.24
CA ILE A 265 3.31 35.26 -18.71
C ILE A 265 2.29 34.35 -19.41
N ASP A 266 1.28 34.88 -20.11
CA ASP A 266 0.20 34.05 -20.66
C ASP A 266 0.52 33.40 -22.03
N ASP A 267 1.34 34.04 -22.89
CA ASP A 267 1.57 33.53 -24.25
C ASP A 267 2.52 32.32 -24.29
N ASP A 268 3.54 32.27 -23.44
CA ASP A 268 4.47 31.13 -23.39
C ASP A 268 3.81 29.90 -22.74
N LEU A 269 2.95 30.13 -21.74
CA LEU A 269 2.19 29.07 -21.07
C LEU A 269 1.14 28.44 -22.00
N MET A 270 0.43 29.26 -22.81
CA MET A 270 -0.49 28.73 -23.82
C MET A 270 0.22 27.95 -24.92
N LYS A 271 1.43 28.38 -25.30
CA LYS A 271 2.24 27.70 -26.30
C LYS A 271 2.76 26.34 -25.80
N GLU A 272 3.15 26.26 -24.53
CA GLU A 272 3.61 25.03 -23.90
C GLU A 272 2.46 24.03 -23.70
N PHE A 273 1.26 24.51 -23.36
CA PHE A 273 0.07 23.66 -23.28
C PHE A 273 -0.33 23.10 -24.65
N ALA A 274 -0.26 23.90 -25.71
CA ALA A 274 -0.53 23.44 -27.07
C ALA A 274 0.45 22.33 -27.51
N ALA A 275 1.75 22.49 -27.20
CA ALA A 275 2.76 21.48 -27.49
C ALA A 275 2.55 20.17 -26.70
N ALA A 276 2.14 20.26 -25.43
CA ALA A 276 1.85 19.10 -24.61
C ALA A 276 0.64 18.29 -25.11
N VAL A 277 -0.44 18.97 -25.52
CA VAL A 277 -1.64 18.32 -26.08
C VAL A 277 -1.34 17.65 -27.42
N GLU A 278 -0.46 18.23 -28.24
CA GLU A 278 -0.04 17.62 -29.51
C GLU A 278 0.85 16.38 -29.29
N GLY A 279 1.71 16.39 -28.26
CA GLY A 279 2.50 15.23 -27.87
C GLY A 279 1.66 14.02 -27.41
N GLN A 280 0.54 14.27 -26.72
CA GLN A 280 -0.35 13.19 -26.27
C GLN A 280 -1.08 12.51 -27.45
N ARG A 281 -1.49 13.29 -28.47
CA ARG A 281 -2.05 12.73 -29.71
C ARG A 281 -1.07 11.88 -30.50
N ALA A 282 0.23 12.19 -30.45
CA ALA A 282 1.25 11.36 -31.11
C ALA A 282 1.42 10.00 -30.40
N LEU A 283 1.21 9.95 -29.09
CA LEU A 283 1.29 8.75 -28.26
C LEU A 283 0.12 7.79 -28.51
N ASP A 284 -1.10 8.32 -28.62
CA ASP A 284 -2.28 7.51 -28.99
C ASP A 284 -2.13 6.90 -30.38
N LYS A 285 -1.56 7.64 -31.33
CA LYS A 285 -1.31 7.15 -32.70
C LYS A 285 -0.19 6.11 -32.75
N ALA A 286 0.74 6.14 -31.81
CA ALA A 286 1.77 5.11 -31.65
C ALA A 286 1.18 3.83 -31.02
N ALA A 287 0.28 3.98 -30.04
CA ALA A 287 -0.44 2.86 -29.44
C ALA A 287 -1.36 2.15 -30.44
N GLU A 288 -2.06 2.90 -31.31
CA GLU A 288 -2.91 2.34 -32.37
C GLU A 288 -2.09 1.54 -33.42
N LYS A 289 -0.82 1.91 -33.62
CA LYS A 289 0.10 1.21 -34.53
C LYS A 289 0.75 -0.03 -33.92
N ALA A 290 0.74 -0.16 -32.58
CA ALA A 290 1.38 -1.27 -31.88
C ALA A 290 0.55 -2.57 -31.86
N GLY A 291 -0.75 -2.51 -32.21
CA GLY A 291 -1.63 -3.68 -32.23
C GLY A 291 -1.92 -4.24 -30.83
N ASP A 292 -3.08 -4.84 -30.61
CA ASP A 292 -3.54 -5.26 -29.27
C ASP A 292 -2.85 -6.52 -28.69
N GLY A 293 -1.78 -7.01 -29.33
CA GLY A 293 -1.04 -8.22 -28.91
C GLY A 293 -1.86 -9.53 -28.93
N SER A 294 -3.13 -9.51 -29.35
CA SER A 294 -4.04 -10.66 -29.31
C SER A 294 -3.64 -11.76 -30.30
N GLU A 295 -3.07 -11.40 -31.45
CA GLU A 295 -2.67 -12.37 -32.48
C GLU A 295 -1.47 -13.24 -32.09
N GLU A 296 -0.61 -12.77 -31.19
CA GLU A 296 0.60 -13.49 -30.76
C GLU A 296 0.29 -14.46 -29.61
N ALA A 297 -0.72 -14.15 -28.79
CA ALA A 297 -1.26 -15.06 -27.77
C ALA A 297 -1.97 -16.27 -28.38
N ALA A 298 -2.62 -16.12 -29.54
CA ALA A 298 -3.31 -17.22 -30.23
C ALA A 298 -2.34 -18.30 -30.76
N LYS A 299 -1.11 -17.92 -31.14
CA LYS A 299 -0.12 -18.87 -31.68
C LYS A 299 0.53 -19.76 -30.60
N ASN A 300 0.62 -19.27 -29.36
CA ASN A 300 1.21 -20.03 -28.25
C ASN A 300 0.21 -20.98 -27.54
N GLY A 301 -1.08 -20.88 -27.85
CA GLY A 301 -2.12 -21.76 -27.28
C GLY A 301 -1.99 -23.21 -27.74
N ASP A 302 -1.61 -23.43 -29.01
CA ASP A 302 -1.47 -24.77 -29.58
C ASP A 302 -0.28 -25.53 -29.01
N GLU A 303 0.85 -24.85 -28.78
CA GLU A 303 2.03 -25.45 -28.13
C GLU A 303 1.74 -25.85 -26.68
N THR A 304 0.97 -25.03 -25.96
CA THR A 304 0.59 -25.31 -24.58
C THR A 304 -0.29 -26.55 -24.47
N ASN A 305 -1.25 -26.73 -25.39
CA ASN A 305 -2.10 -27.92 -25.45
C ASN A 305 -1.33 -29.19 -25.83
N GLN A 306 -0.31 -29.06 -26.70
CA GLN A 306 0.56 -30.18 -27.06
C GLN A 306 1.42 -30.65 -25.87
N LEU A 307 1.94 -29.70 -25.07
CA LEU A 307 2.68 -29.98 -23.84
C LEU A 307 1.84 -30.69 -22.78
N MET A 308 0.57 -30.30 -22.60
CA MET A 308 -0.32 -31.01 -21.67
C MET A 308 -0.62 -32.44 -22.13
N SER A 309 -0.80 -32.64 -23.43
CA SER A 309 -1.07 -33.97 -24.00
C SER A 309 0.13 -34.92 -23.89
N GLU A 310 1.36 -34.42 -24.05
CA GLU A 310 2.58 -35.21 -23.80
C GLU A 310 2.75 -35.55 -22.32
N PHE A 311 2.39 -34.63 -21.42
CA PHE A 311 2.47 -34.86 -19.99
C PHE A 311 1.50 -35.96 -19.53
N GLU A 312 0.25 -35.96 -19.99
CA GLU A 312 -0.72 -37.02 -19.67
C GLU A 312 -0.26 -38.40 -20.17
N ASN A 313 0.30 -38.47 -21.37
CA ASN A 313 0.86 -39.70 -21.92
C ASN A 313 2.08 -40.18 -21.11
N PHE A 314 2.90 -39.27 -20.60
CA PHE A 314 4.05 -39.64 -19.76
C PHE A 314 3.62 -40.17 -18.40
N VAL A 315 2.62 -39.57 -17.76
CA VAL A 315 2.09 -39.99 -16.46
C VAL A 315 1.40 -41.36 -16.57
N THR A 316 0.58 -41.56 -17.61
CA THR A 316 -0.14 -42.82 -17.81
C THR A 316 0.75 -43.98 -18.23
N LYS A 317 1.85 -43.72 -18.95
CA LYS A 317 2.81 -44.76 -19.36
C LYS A 317 3.72 -45.27 -18.24
N LYS A 318 3.75 -44.58 -17.09
CA LYS A 318 4.62 -44.91 -15.95
C LYS A 318 3.87 -45.60 -14.79
N SER A 319 2.56 -45.84 -14.94
CA SER A 319 1.74 -46.72 -14.08
C SER A 319 1.52 -48.06 -14.76
#